data_AF-A0A1Y3WXW3-F1
#
_entry.id   AF-A0A1Y3WXW3-F1
#
_cell.length_a   1.000
_cell.length_b   1.000
_cell.length_c   1.000
_cell.angle_alpha   90.00
_cell.angle_beta   90.00
_cell.angle_gamma   90.00
#
_symmetry.space_group_name_H-M   'P 1'
#
loop_
_entity.id
_entity.type
_entity.pdbx_description
1 polymer ?
#
loop_
_entity_poly.entity_id
_entity_poly.type
_entity_poly.pdbx_seq_one_letter_code
_entity_poly.pdbx_strand_id
1 'polypeptide(L)'
;MALLVAFALAGCHTNKNMSKTENMVETTNYTLPKDISVSTSFRMLWDAWKDEVAQSGKPAEQYTPSAQLIKRFSLRNQNGEYLVTGFLQTTPGFTTESLTQLGGHCVKYNDTTYSFGMPLRSLASFVNLPGIVYIEASSPVQPR
;
A
#
# COMPACT_ATOMS: atom_id res chain seq x y z
N MET A 1 -51.36 27.08 48.43
CA MET A 1 -52.45 26.28 47.82
C MET A 1 -52.27 26.32 46.31
N ALA A 2 -52.53 25.18 45.67
CA ALA A 2 -52.18 24.85 44.29
C ALA A 2 -52.84 25.75 43.23
N LEU A 3 -52.17 25.95 42.09
CA LEU A 3 -52.64 25.39 40.81
C LEU A 3 -51.54 25.47 39.73
N LEU A 4 -51.21 24.31 39.18
CA LEU A 4 -50.41 24.10 37.98
C LEU A 4 -51.34 24.19 36.77
N VAL A 5 -51.02 25.01 35.76
CA VAL A 5 -51.53 24.83 34.40
C VAL A 5 -50.41 25.13 33.42
N ALA A 6 -49.96 24.07 32.74
CA ALA A 6 -49.03 24.14 31.62
C ALA A 6 -49.80 24.45 30.32
N PHE A 7 -49.22 25.29 29.47
CA PHE A 7 -49.50 25.28 28.03
C PHE A 7 -48.16 25.31 27.29
N ALA A 8 -47.91 24.23 26.55
CA ALA A 8 -46.80 24.07 25.64
C ALA A 8 -47.15 24.70 24.29
N LEU A 9 -46.22 25.46 23.69
CA LEU A 9 -46.16 25.67 22.24
C LEU A 9 -44.70 25.84 21.76
N ALA A 10 -44.26 24.79 21.05
CA ALA A 10 -43.53 24.76 19.78
C ALA A 10 -42.30 25.65 19.51
N GLY A 11 -41.24 24.97 19.02
CA GLY A 11 -40.17 25.52 18.17
C GLY A 11 -38.86 25.79 18.91
N CYS A 12 -37.68 25.30 18.53
CA CYS A 12 -37.23 24.65 17.31
C CYS A 12 -36.23 23.54 17.65
N HIS A 13 -36.35 22.43 16.93
CA HIS A 13 -35.30 21.43 16.81
C HIS A 13 -34.05 22.07 16.19
N THR A 14 -32.90 21.85 16.81
CA THR A 14 -31.65 21.60 16.08
C THR A 14 -30.90 20.55 16.87
N ASN A 15 -31.31 19.29 16.71
CA ASN A 15 -30.34 18.21 16.86
C ASN A 15 -29.42 18.37 15.65
N LYS A 16 -28.23 18.94 15.89
CA LYS A 16 -27.10 18.72 14.99
C LYS A 16 -26.84 17.22 15.02
N ASN A 17 -27.50 16.51 14.11
CA ASN A 17 -27.01 15.22 13.66
C ASN A 17 -25.70 15.55 12.97
N MET A 18 -24.60 15.56 13.72
CA MET A 18 -23.30 15.29 13.15
C MET A 18 -23.43 13.86 12.63
N SER A 19 -23.91 13.73 11.39
CA SER A 19 -23.45 12.67 10.52
C SER A 19 -21.94 12.83 10.52
N LYS A 20 -21.30 12.13 11.45
CA LYS A 20 -19.95 11.63 11.26
C LYS A 20 -20.08 10.88 9.94
N THR A 21 -19.76 11.55 8.84
CA THR A 21 -19.35 10.86 7.63
C THR A 21 -18.13 10.10 8.09
N GLU A 22 -18.36 8.90 8.62
CA GLU A 22 -17.38 7.84 8.51
C GLU A 22 -17.16 7.75 7.02
N ASN A 23 -16.14 8.46 6.55
CA ASN A 23 -15.44 8.06 5.36
C ASN A 23 -15.04 6.63 5.69
N MET A 24 -15.91 5.68 5.34
CA MET A 24 -15.56 4.29 5.27
C MET A 24 -14.48 4.30 4.22
N VAL A 25 -13.23 4.30 4.70
CA VAL A 25 -12.07 4.10 3.86
C VAL A 25 -12.39 2.78 3.18
N GLU A 26 -12.71 2.83 1.88
CA GLU A 26 -12.85 1.62 1.08
C GLU A 26 -11.58 0.83 1.36
N THR A 27 -11.72 -0.28 2.08
CA THR A 27 -10.62 -1.18 2.38
C THR A 27 -10.21 -1.80 1.06
N THR A 28 -9.32 -1.13 0.35
CA THR A 28 -8.84 -1.58 -0.95
C THR A 28 -8.20 -2.94 -0.72
N ASN A 29 -8.87 -4.00 -1.16
CA ASN A 29 -8.39 -5.35 -0.93
C ASN A 29 -7.26 -5.65 -1.91
N TYR A 30 -6.03 -5.32 -1.52
CA TYR A 30 -4.86 -5.59 -2.33
C TYR A 30 -4.62 -7.10 -2.39
N THR A 31 -4.68 -7.66 -3.60
CA THR A 31 -4.45 -9.09 -3.86
C THR A 31 -3.26 -9.28 -4.79
N LEU A 32 -2.51 -10.36 -4.59
CA LEU A 32 -1.46 -10.76 -5.52
C LEU A 32 -2.10 -11.56 -6.67
N PRO A 33 -1.77 -11.25 -7.94
CA PRO A 33 -2.32 -12.02 -9.05
C PRO A 33 -1.91 -13.49 -9.00
N LYS A 34 -2.76 -14.38 -9.51
CA LYS A 34 -2.60 -15.83 -9.37
C LYS A 34 -1.44 -16.39 -10.20
N ASP A 35 -1.07 -15.69 -11.25
CA ASP A 35 -0.06 -16.04 -12.25
C ASP A 35 1.35 -15.56 -11.88
N ILE A 36 1.49 -14.73 -10.84
CA ILE A 36 2.79 -14.28 -10.34
C ILE A 36 3.24 -15.17 -9.19
N SER A 37 4.46 -15.68 -9.28
CA SER A 37 5.16 -16.27 -8.14
C SER A 37 5.91 -15.20 -7.36
N VAL A 38 6.05 -15.35 -6.05
CA VAL A 38 6.84 -14.40 -5.23
C VAL A 38 7.68 -15.15 -4.21
N SER A 39 8.82 -14.58 -3.85
CA SER A 39 9.65 -15.10 -2.76
C SER A 39 8.92 -15.00 -1.41
N THR A 40 9.36 -15.80 -0.43
CA THR A 40 8.88 -15.68 0.95
C THR A 40 9.09 -14.28 1.51
N SER A 41 10.24 -13.65 1.22
CA SER A 41 10.54 -12.28 1.66
C SER A 41 9.52 -11.27 1.10
N PHE A 42 9.19 -11.37 -0.18
CA PHE A 42 8.20 -10.49 -0.80
C PHE A 42 6.79 -10.76 -0.25
N ARG A 43 6.41 -12.03 -0.02
CA ARG A 43 5.13 -12.38 0.59
C ARG A 43 4.97 -11.73 1.97
N MET A 44 5.99 -11.85 2.82
CA MET A 44 5.99 -11.25 4.15
C MET A 44 5.91 -9.72 4.10
N LEU A 45 6.60 -9.10 3.14
CA LEU A 45 6.53 -7.66 2.92
C LEU A 45 5.12 -7.24 2.52
N TRP A 46 4.54 -7.93 1.53
CA TRP A 46 3.22 -7.67 1.03
C TRP A 46 2.16 -7.71 2.13
N ASP A 47 2.16 -8.77 2.95
CA ASP A 47 1.18 -8.92 4.02
C ASP A 47 1.36 -7.83 5.10
N ALA A 48 2.59 -7.55 5.53
CA ALA A 48 2.86 -6.49 6.50
C ALA A 48 2.50 -5.09 5.97
N TRP A 49 2.76 -4.81 4.70
CA TRP A 49 2.39 -3.55 4.05
C TRP A 49 0.87 -3.37 3.99
N LYS A 50 0.12 -4.41 3.58
CA LYS A 50 -1.35 -4.36 3.57
C LYS A 50 -1.93 -4.08 4.95
N ASP A 51 -1.40 -4.76 5.97
CA ASP A 51 -1.87 -4.59 7.35
C ASP A 51 -1.64 -3.16 7.82
N GLU A 52 -0.46 -2.58 7.55
CA GLU A 52 -0.18 -1.18 7.91
C GLU A 52 -1.03 -0.18 7.12
N VAL A 53 -1.24 -0.40 5.82
CA VAL A 53 -2.11 0.48 5.00
C VAL A 53 -3.54 0.45 5.55
N ALA A 54 -4.08 -0.74 5.84
CA ALA A 54 -5.41 -0.88 6.44
C ALA A 54 -5.52 -0.20 7.80
N GLN A 55 -4.51 -0.34 8.67
CA GLN A 55 -4.46 0.32 9.97
C GLN A 55 -4.32 1.83 9.88
N SER A 56 -3.69 2.34 8.82
CA SER A 56 -3.49 3.79 8.64
C SER A 56 -4.77 4.56 8.32
N GLY A 57 -5.81 3.87 7.81
CA GLY A 57 -7.04 4.50 7.32
C GLY A 57 -6.79 5.42 6.12
N LYS A 58 -5.68 5.24 5.40
CA LYS A 58 -5.32 6.02 4.21
C LYS A 58 -5.14 5.09 3.01
N PRO A 59 -5.37 5.58 1.79
CA PRO A 59 -5.00 4.84 0.59
C PRO A 59 -3.47 4.73 0.50
N ALA A 60 -2.97 3.72 -0.22
CA ALA A 60 -1.54 3.43 -0.35
C ALA A 60 -0.71 4.64 -0.83
N GLU A 61 -1.29 5.51 -1.65
CA GLU A 61 -0.67 6.70 -2.22
C GLU A 61 -0.36 7.78 -1.18
N GLN A 62 -1.08 7.78 -0.05
CA GLN A 62 -0.93 8.76 1.04
C GLN A 62 -0.34 8.13 2.31
N TYR A 63 -0.05 6.84 2.27
CA TYR A 63 0.49 6.08 3.38
C TYR A 63 2.01 6.31 3.51
N THR A 64 2.48 6.45 4.75
CA THR A 64 3.91 6.51 5.09
C THR A 64 4.23 5.30 5.97
N PRO A 65 5.24 4.50 5.63
CA PRO A 65 5.55 3.28 6.37
C PRO A 65 6.08 3.54 7.77
N SER A 66 5.77 2.64 8.69
CA SER A 66 6.31 2.70 10.05
C SER A 66 7.82 2.46 10.05
N ALA A 67 8.50 2.94 11.10
CA ALA A 67 9.91 2.63 11.33
C ALA A 67 10.17 1.12 11.42
N GLN A 68 9.18 0.34 11.89
CA GLN A 68 9.27 -1.11 11.96
C GLN A 68 9.25 -1.75 10.57
N LEU A 69 8.33 -1.33 9.68
CA LEU A 69 8.28 -1.83 8.31
C LEU A 69 9.54 -1.47 7.54
N ILE A 70 9.99 -0.21 7.67
CA ILE A 70 11.23 0.29 7.06
C ILE A 70 12.42 -0.58 7.46
N LYS A 71 12.61 -0.82 8.77
CA LYS A 71 13.73 -1.62 9.28
C LYS A 71 13.62 -3.09 8.88
N ARG A 72 12.43 -3.70 9.04
CA ARG A 72 12.22 -5.13 8.79
C ARG A 72 12.49 -5.52 7.34
N PHE A 73 12.14 -4.66 6.40
CA PHE A 73 12.27 -4.92 4.97
C PHE A 73 13.35 -4.08 4.28
N SER A 74 14.20 -3.38 5.05
CA SER A 74 15.28 -2.54 4.53
C SER A 74 14.81 -1.56 3.44
N LEU A 75 13.64 -0.94 3.64
CA LEU A 75 13.10 0.01 2.67
C LEU A 75 14.04 1.19 2.50
N ARG A 76 14.37 1.53 1.26
CA ARG A 76 15.27 2.65 0.97
C ARG A 76 14.47 3.94 0.88
N ASN A 77 14.84 4.95 1.65
CA ASN A 77 14.32 6.29 1.42
C ASN A 77 15.10 6.95 0.27
N GLN A 78 14.40 7.30 -0.80
CA GLN A 78 14.94 8.06 -1.91
C GLN A 78 14.02 9.24 -2.17
N ASN A 79 14.50 10.46 -1.90
CA ASN A 79 13.77 11.71 -2.11
C ASN A 79 12.39 11.75 -1.42
N GLY A 80 12.28 11.18 -0.22
CA GLY A 80 11.01 11.15 0.53
C GLY A 80 10.12 9.96 0.18
N GLU A 81 10.51 9.09 -0.75
CA GLU A 81 9.81 7.86 -1.08
C GLU A 81 10.49 6.64 -0.50
N TYR A 82 9.71 5.72 0.07
CA TYR A 82 10.22 4.43 0.54
C TYR A 82 10.07 3.38 -0.54
N LEU A 83 11.21 2.84 -0.97
CA LEU A 83 11.32 1.87 -2.05
C LEU A 83 11.51 0.46 -1.51
N VAL A 84 10.75 -0.47 -2.08
CA VAL A 84 11.05 -1.91 -2.06
C VAL A 84 12.06 -2.18 -3.17
N THR A 85 13.14 -2.89 -2.85
CA THR A 85 14.13 -3.31 -3.86
C THR A 85 14.18 -4.83 -3.95
N GLY A 86 14.64 -5.33 -5.09
CA GLY A 86 14.69 -6.77 -5.30
C GLY A 86 15.03 -7.17 -6.72
N PHE A 87 14.65 -8.39 -7.08
CA PHE A 87 14.80 -8.94 -8.42
C PHE A 87 13.45 -9.36 -9.03
N LEU A 88 13.36 -9.23 -10.34
CA LEU A 88 12.26 -9.70 -11.17
C LEU A 88 12.75 -10.83 -12.06
N GLN A 89 11.91 -11.85 -12.25
CA GLN A 89 11.95 -12.63 -13.48
C GLN A 89 10.80 -12.25 -14.39
N THR A 90 11.07 -12.15 -15.69
CA THR A 90 10.16 -11.59 -16.67
C THR A 90 10.04 -12.46 -17.92
N THR A 91 8.94 -12.31 -18.63
CA THR A 91 8.76 -12.80 -20.00
C THR A 91 9.14 -11.71 -21.02
N PRO A 92 9.19 -12.02 -22.33
CA PRO A 92 9.39 -11.01 -23.38
C PRO A 92 8.32 -9.92 -23.43
N GLY A 93 7.17 -10.10 -22.76
CA GLY A 93 6.10 -9.10 -22.69
C GLY A 93 6.34 -7.98 -21.67
N PHE A 94 7.36 -8.10 -20.81
CA PHE A 94 7.69 -7.06 -19.84
C PHE A 94 8.40 -5.87 -20.51
N THR A 95 7.99 -4.65 -20.15
CA THR A 95 8.65 -3.42 -20.58
C THR A 95 9.13 -2.62 -19.37
N THR A 96 10.37 -2.13 -19.42
CA THR A 96 10.93 -1.28 -18.36
C THR A 96 10.14 0.03 -18.24
N GLU A 97 9.56 0.51 -19.35
CA GLU A 97 8.74 1.72 -19.38
C GLU A 97 7.53 1.62 -18.43
N SER A 98 6.81 0.49 -18.46
CA SER A 98 5.63 0.28 -17.60
C SER A 98 5.98 0.37 -16.11
N LEU A 99 7.17 -0.10 -15.72
CA LEU A 99 7.69 0.01 -14.37
C LEU A 99 8.08 1.45 -14.02
N THR A 100 8.73 2.17 -14.96
CA THR A 100 9.13 3.57 -14.74
C THR A 100 7.96 4.54 -14.64
N GLN A 101 6.86 4.29 -15.35
CA GLN A 101 5.63 5.08 -15.26
C GLN A 101 5.00 5.00 -13.84
N LEU A 102 5.28 3.93 -13.10
CA LEU A 102 4.89 3.79 -11.68
C LEU A 102 5.87 4.47 -10.70
N GLY A 103 6.87 5.20 -11.22
CA GLY A 103 7.95 5.80 -10.42
C GLY A 103 9.03 4.81 -9.99
N GLY A 104 8.98 3.57 -10.47
CA GLY A 104 10.03 2.59 -10.23
C GLY A 104 11.26 2.81 -11.11
N HIS A 105 12.31 2.07 -10.80
CA HIS A 105 13.47 1.94 -11.67
C HIS A 105 13.88 0.46 -11.75
N CYS A 106 14.51 0.08 -12.86
CA CYS A 106 15.03 -1.26 -13.01
C CYS A 106 16.35 -1.26 -13.79
N VAL A 107 17.16 -2.27 -13.54
CA VAL A 107 18.44 -2.51 -14.24
C VAL A 107 18.41 -3.94 -14.77
N LYS A 108 18.64 -4.10 -16.07
CA LYS A 108 18.67 -5.41 -16.73
C LYS A 108 19.96 -6.14 -16.39
N TYR A 109 19.87 -7.37 -15.90
CA TYR A 109 21.02 -8.27 -15.77
C TYR A 109 21.16 -9.19 -16.97
N ASN A 110 20.04 -9.74 -17.43
CA ASN A 110 19.95 -10.60 -18.61
C ASN A 110 18.55 -10.48 -19.22
N ASP A 111 18.24 -11.29 -20.24
CA ASP A 111 16.98 -11.19 -20.99
C ASP A 111 15.71 -11.43 -20.17
N THR A 112 15.82 -12.14 -19.06
CA THR A 112 14.67 -12.48 -18.21
C THR A 112 14.78 -11.94 -16.79
N THR A 113 15.87 -11.27 -16.43
CA THR A 113 16.16 -10.88 -15.04
C THR A 113 16.54 -9.41 -14.91
N TYR A 114 15.87 -8.72 -13.98
CA TYR A 114 16.10 -7.31 -13.65
C TYR A 114 16.25 -7.15 -12.14
N SER A 115 17.11 -6.24 -11.66
CA SER A 115 16.87 -5.65 -10.34
C SER A 115 15.84 -4.53 -10.48
N PHE A 116 15.07 -4.31 -9.43
CA PHE A 116 14.11 -3.21 -9.36
C PHE A 116 14.23 -2.42 -8.05
N GLY A 117 13.76 -1.18 -8.10
CA GLY A 117 13.34 -0.39 -6.95
C GLY A 117 11.94 0.19 -7.24
N MET A 118 10.98 -0.06 -6.36
CA MET A 118 9.58 0.31 -6.55
C MET A 118 9.05 1.07 -5.32
N PRO A 119 8.45 2.27 -5.50
CA PRO A 119 7.78 2.96 -4.41
C PRO A 119 6.65 2.13 -3.79
N LEU A 120 6.56 2.13 -2.46
CA LEU A 120 5.47 1.45 -1.76
C LEU A 120 4.08 1.92 -2.20
N ARG A 121 3.93 3.21 -2.52
CA ARG A 121 2.67 3.78 -3.03
C ARG A 121 2.19 3.11 -4.33
N SER A 122 3.10 2.54 -5.10
CA SER A 122 2.84 1.94 -6.40
C SER A 122 2.79 0.40 -6.34
N LEU A 123 2.94 -0.20 -5.15
CA LEU A 123 3.15 -1.65 -5.00
C LEU A 123 1.95 -2.47 -5.52
N ALA A 124 0.73 -1.98 -5.31
CA ALA A 124 -0.48 -2.61 -5.84
C ALA A 124 -0.51 -2.65 -7.37
N SER A 125 -0.15 -1.55 -8.04
CA SER A 125 -0.10 -1.50 -9.50
C SER A 125 1.08 -2.30 -10.05
N PHE A 126 2.22 -2.28 -9.36
CA PHE A 126 3.43 -2.97 -9.75
C PHE A 126 3.25 -4.49 -9.90
N VAL A 127 2.57 -5.14 -8.94
CA VAL A 127 2.36 -6.60 -8.99
C VAL A 127 1.44 -7.04 -10.13
N ASN A 128 0.75 -6.10 -10.77
CA ASN A 128 -0.14 -6.34 -11.92
C ASN A 128 0.53 -5.99 -13.26
N LEU A 129 1.79 -5.57 -13.28
CA LEU A 129 2.47 -5.23 -14.55
C LEU A 129 2.62 -6.49 -15.43
N PRO A 130 2.32 -6.37 -16.74
CA PRO A 130 2.39 -7.49 -17.64
C PRO A 130 3.84 -8.00 -17.78
N GLY A 131 3.96 -9.32 -17.91
CA GLY A 131 5.24 -9.98 -18.15
C GLY A 131 6.11 -10.17 -16.91
N ILE A 132 5.70 -9.77 -15.71
CA ILE A 132 6.34 -10.19 -14.46
C ILE A 132 5.84 -11.59 -14.09
N VAL A 133 6.75 -12.53 -13.87
CA VAL A 133 6.41 -13.92 -13.47
C VAL A 133 6.95 -14.30 -12.09
N TYR A 134 8.00 -13.62 -11.63
CA TYR A 134 8.54 -13.81 -10.30
C TYR A 134 9.02 -12.49 -9.69
N ILE A 135 8.73 -12.29 -8.39
CA ILE A 135 9.24 -11.16 -7.62
C ILE A 135 9.97 -11.67 -6.38
N GLU A 136 11.21 -11.21 -6.20
CA GLU A 136 11.98 -11.41 -4.97
C GLU A 136 12.25 -10.06 -4.32
N ALA A 137 11.85 -9.88 -3.05
CA ALA A 137 12.27 -8.73 -2.26
C ALA A 137 13.65 -8.97 -1.64
N SER A 138 14.53 -7.97 -1.72
CA SER A 138 15.77 -7.94 -0.95
C SER A 138 15.44 -8.05 0.54
N SER A 139 16.24 -8.82 1.27
CA SER A 139 16.15 -8.93 2.73
C SER A 139 17.30 -8.18 3.39
N PRO A 140 17.16 -7.71 4.64
CA PRO A 140 18.28 -7.16 5.38
C PRO A 140 19.44 -8.16 5.42
N VAL A 141 20.65 -7.71 5.09
CA VAL A 141 21.85 -8.53 5.29
C VAL A 141 22.05 -8.67 6.80
N GLN A 142 21.86 -9.88 7.33
CA GLN A 142 22.25 -10.16 8.70
C GLN A 142 23.76 -10.37 8.75
N PRO A 143 24.49 -9.67 9.64
CA PRO A 143 25.89 -10.00 9.88
C PRO A 143 25.96 -11.45 10.37
N ARG A 144 26.82 -12.24 9.74
CA ARG A 144 27.14 -13.62 10.15
C ARG A 144 28.00 -13.61 11.40
#